data_AF-A0A183SP55-F1
#
_entry.id   AF-A0A183SP55-F1
#
_cell.length_a   1.000
_cell.length_b   1.000
_cell.length_c   1.000
_cell.angle_alpha   90.00
_cell.angle_beta   90.00
_cell.angle_gamma   90.00
#
_symmetry.space_group_name_H-M   'P 1'
#
loop_
_entity.id
_entity.type
_entity.pdbx_description
1 polymer ?
#
loop_
_entity_poly.entity_id
_entity_poly.type
_entity_poly.pdbx_seq_one_letter_code
_entity_poly.pdbx_strand_id
1 'polypeptide(L)'
;MDCRLSKQSFDKSRPARLSQLTVSYGSPTARFTDREAVFVNKEVHLGEMDVYGFDYDLTLVTYTSALAEFIFRKTFHLLVWKWKVSSAELASFCILTSLLAIIPSKVLYFMFKGLIMKVDAFNNIQADTVHRGLQPVPVETVKSVYNGLYIASALLRGDRRTEKHHMTQVMDFFSLPAVYVVCSVIEHFKKSGINFQPECIYTDVRGNLDLLRQFTKWSFQRVLFVGDHVYYDLADASNQWGWATAAVIPELETEIEISNTEVYRFNLRRLMLLEDLLLNNQLVVTAEGQAVLEDWRKERDHLRLLTKVCFNEHFGSIFRSFHNPSYFSQRLGQYASMYTSSVNNLLALPVDHTCYPRRTPLPHE
;
A
#
# COMPACT_ATOMS: atom_id res chain seq x y z
N MET A 1 -2.72 9.89 47.20
CA MET A 1 -3.61 8.71 47.07
C MET A 1 -2.88 7.67 46.27
N ASP A 2 -2.25 6.75 46.99
CA ASP A 2 -1.51 5.61 46.47
C ASP A 2 -2.42 4.68 45.65
N CYS A 3 -2.00 4.37 44.43
CA CYS A 3 -2.46 3.16 43.74
C CYS A 3 -1.23 2.30 43.40
N ARG A 4 -0.64 1.71 44.44
CA ARG A 4 0.25 0.56 44.30
C ARG A 4 -0.63 -0.65 43.95
N LEU A 5 -0.83 -0.90 42.66
CA LEU A 5 -1.34 -2.19 42.21
C LEU A 5 -0.22 -3.22 42.40
N SER A 6 -0.55 -4.23 43.19
CA SER A 6 0.34 -5.29 43.65
C SER A 6 1.04 -5.99 42.50
N LYS A 7 2.37 -6.03 42.56
CA LYS A 7 3.18 -7.01 41.84
C LYS A 7 2.74 -8.41 42.29
N GLN A 8 1.77 -9.01 41.61
CA GLN A 8 1.67 -10.47 41.62
C GLN A 8 2.93 -10.98 40.95
N SER A 9 3.78 -11.57 41.78
CA SER A 9 5.04 -12.18 41.41
C SER A 9 4.81 -13.23 40.33
N PHE A 10 5.12 -12.86 39.08
CA PHE A 10 5.39 -13.85 38.05
C PHE A 10 6.59 -14.66 38.54
N ASP A 11 6.36 -15.91 38.91
CA ASP A 11 7.42 -16.85 39.25
C ASP A 11 8.25 -17.10 37.99
N LYS A 12 9.38 -16.41 37.88
CA LYS A 12 10.33 -16.54 36.76
C LYS A 12 10.90 -17.95 36.61
N SER A 13 10.65 -18.85 37.56
CA SER A 13 11.07 -20.26 37.51
C SER A 13 10.05 -21.19 36.86
N ARG A 14 8.82 -20.73 36.60
CA ARG A 14 7.77 -21.54 35.95
C ARG A 14 7.20 -20.85 34.71
N PRO A 15 7.47 -21.38 33.50
CA PRO A 15 6.84 -20.87 32.30
C PRO A 15 5.33 -21.15 32.33
N ALA A 16 4.53 -20.11 32.56
CA ALA A 16 3.07 -20.21 32.48
C ALA A 16 2.63 -20.43 31.02
N ARG A 17 1.62 -21.30 30.80
CA ARG A 17 1.05 -21.51 29.45
C ARG A 17 0.30 -20.26 29.01
N LEU A 18 0.43 -19.90 27.73
CA LEU A 18 -0.15 -18.68 27.13
C LEU A 18 -1.66 -18.54 27.40
N SER A 19 -2.40 -19.66 27.46
CA SER A 19 -3.83 -19.70 27.77
C SER A 19 -4.20 -19.15 29.15
N GLN A 20 -3.26 -19.09 30.09
CA GLN A 20 -3.46 -18.57 31.45
C GLN A 20 -3.14 -17.06 31.55
N LEU A 21 -2.41 -16.51 30.58
CA LEU A 21 -1.93 -15.11 30.60
C LEU A 21 -2.82 -14.15 29.81
N THR A 22 -3.65 -14.67 28.90
CA THR A 22 -4.58 -13.88 28.08
C THR A 22 -5.73 -13.25 28.88
N VAL A 23 -5.99 -13.71 30.11
CA VAL A 23 -7.08 -13.21 30.97
C VAL A 23 -6.62 -12.05 31.88
N SER A 24 -5.33 -11.98 32.25
CA SER A 24 -4.83 -11.06 33.27
C SER A 24 -4.17 -9.78 32.75
N TYR A 25 -3.66 -9.79 31.52
CA TYR A 25 -3.02 -8.61 30.92
C TYR A 25 -4.03 -7.80 30.10
N GLY A 26 -4.44 -6.64 30.62
CA GLY A 26 -5.18 -5.63 29.87
C GLY A 26 -4.36 -5.14 28.68
N SER A 27 -4.56 -5.76 27.52
CA SER A 27 -3.88 -5.45 26.26
C SER A 27 -4.70 -4.44 25.44
N PRO A 28 -4.09 -3.59 24.59
CA PRO A 28 -4.83 -2.68 23.72
C PRO A 28 -5.67 -3.53 22.77
N THR A 29 -6.95 -3.69 23.07
CA THR A 29 -7.86 -4.30 22.11
C THR A 29 -7.91 -3.36 20.91
N ALA A 30 -7.49 -3.84 19.74
CA ALA A 30 -7.74 -3.16 18.48
C ALA A 30 -9.21 -2.76 18.49
N ARG A 31 -9.53 -1.46 18.53
CA ARG A 31 -10.93 -1.03 18.66
C ARG A 31 -11.70 -1.55 17.45
N PHE A 32 -12.98 -1.86 17.65
CA PHE A 32 -13.85 -2.11 16.49
C PHE A 32 -13.76 -0.89 15.60
N THR A 33 -13.49 -1.11 14.32
CA THR A 33 -13.25 -0.04 13.35
C THR A 33 -14.43 0.01 12.39
N ASP A 34 -14.97 1.20 12.17
CA ASP A 34 -16.06 1.39 11.23
C ASP A 34 -15.56 1.19 9.79
N ARG A 35 -16.34 0.48 8.96
CA ARG A 35 -16.02 0.22 7.54
C ARG A 35 -16.07 1.49 6.70
N GLU A 36 -16.84 2.49 7.14
CA GLU A 36 -17.01 3.78 6.47
C GLU A 36 -16.06 4.85 7.05
N ALA A 37 -15.09 4.47 7.89
CA ALA A 37 -14.20 5.42 8.53
C ALA A 37 -13.23 6.10 7.53
N VAL A 38 -12.98 7.39 7.76
CA VAL A 38 -11.88 8.14 7.15
C VAL A 38 -10.68 8.12 8.10
N PHE A 39 -9.54 7.63 7.61
CA PHE A 39 -8.30 7.54 8.36
C PHE A 39 -7.37 8.69 8.01
N VAL A 40 -6.72 9.25 9.03
CA VAL A 40 -5.97 10.51 8.91
C VAL A 40 -4.50 10.27 9.24
N ASN A 41 -3.62 10.55 8.28
CA ASN A 41 -2.16 10.46 8.42
C ASN A 41 -1.52 11.83 8.72
N LYS A 42 -2.11 12.91 8.19
CA LYS A 42 -1.67 14.29 8.39
C LYS A 42 -2.89 15.14 8.74
N GLU A 43 -2.67 16.19 9.52
CA GLU A 43 -3.75 17.13 9.85
C GLU A 43 -4.26 17.82 8.58
N VAL A 44 -5.59 17.87 8.42
CA VAL A 44 -6.25 18.52 7.28
C VAL A 44 -7.44 19.33 7.78
N HIS A 45 -7.46 20.62 7.46
CA HIS A 45 -8.59 21.51 7.72
C HIS A 45 -9.44 21.64 6.46
N LEU A 46 -10.58 20.95 6.38
CA LEU A 46 -11.44 20.96 5.18
C LEU A 46 -12.02 22.35 4.90
N GLY A 47 -12.30 23.13 5.95
CA GLY A 47 -12.80 24.50 5.84
C GLY A 47 -11.79 25.48 5.20
N GLU A 48 -10.51 25.09 5.16
CA GLU A 48 -9.48 25.86 4.47
C GLU A 48 -9.31 25.44 3.01
N MET A 49 -9.98 24.40 2.52
CA MET A 49 -9.83 23.97 1.13
C MET A 49 -10.73 24.81 0.19
N ASP A 50 -10.14 25.37 -0.86
CA ASP A 50 -10.88 26.11 -1.90
C ASP A 50 -11.34 25.20 -3.04
N VAL A 51 -10.60 24.11 -3.30
CA VAL A 51 -10.82 23.22 -4.43
C VAL A 51 -10.77 21.76 -4.00
N TYR A 52 -11.74 20.98 -4.48
CA TYR A 52 -11.80 19.53 -4.34
C TYR A 52 -11.68 18.91 -5.72
N GLY A 53 -10.54 18.27 -5.98
CA GLY A 53 -10.29 17.52 -7.21
C GLY A 53 -10.51 16.04 -6.98
N PHE A 54 -11.14 15.37 -7.94
CA PHE A 54 -11.38 13.94 -7.88
C PHE A 54 -10.86 13.31 -9.16
N ASP A 55 -10.08 12.25 -9.03
CA ASP A 55 -9.87 11.33 -10.14
C ASP A 55 -11.19 10.62 -10.48
N TYR A 56 -11.30 10.16 -11.72
CA TYR A 56 -12.52 9.55 -12.22
C TYR A 56 -12.52 8.03 -12.04
N ASP A 57 -11.58 7.34 -12.69
CA ASP A 57 -11.49 5.89 -12.72
C ASP A 57 -11.07 5.35 -11.35
N LEU A 58 -11.77 4.33 -10.85
CA LEU A 58 -11.53 3.70 -9.54
C LEU A 58 -11.64 4.62 -8.31
N THR A 59 -11.95 5.90 -8.51
CA THR A 59 -12.18 6.91 -7.47
C THR A 59 -13.65 7.32 -7.42
N LEU A 60 -14.16 8.00 -8.46
CA LEU A 60 -15.60 8.31 -8.58
C LEU A 60 -16.40 7.15 -9.18
N VAL A 61 -15.79 6.41 -10.11
CA VAL A 61 -16.40 5.26 -10.77
C VAL A 61 -15.65 3.99 -10.42
N THR A 62 -16.31 3.09 -9.69
CA THR A 62 -15.79 1.77 -9.38
C THR A 62 -16.19 0.75 -10.44
N TYR A 63 -15.24 -0.09 -10.85
CA TYR A 63 -15.46 -1.14 -11.83
C TYR A 63 -15.72 -2.49 -11.16
N THR A 64 -16.54 -3.33 -11.80
CA THR A 64 -16.76 -4.70 -11.35
C THR A 64 -15.59 -5.60 -11.73
N SER A 65 -15.48 -6.76 -11.08
CA SER A 65 -14.48 -7.80 -11.42
C SER A 65 -14.54 -8.26 -12.88
N ALA A 66 -15.70 -8.08 -13.55
CA ALA A 66 -15.87 -8.38 -14.97
C ALA A 66 -14.94 -7.54 -15.87
N LEU A 67 -14.59 -6.31 -15.48
CA LEU A 67 -13.63 -5.51 -16.24
C LEU A 67 -12.22 -6.13 -16.20
N ALA A 68 -11.78 -6.58 -15.03
CA ALA A 68 -10.48 -7.25 -14.89
C ALA A 68 -10.43 -8.54 -15.72
N GLU A 69 -11.49 -9.34 -15.69
CA GLU A 69 -11.61 -10.54 -16.53
C GLU A 69 -11.57 -10.18 -18.03
N PHE A 70 -12.32 -9.15 -18.44
CA PHE A 70 -12.35 -8.68 -19.81
C PHE A 70 -10.96 -8.24 -20.28
N ILE A 71 -10.27 -7.39 -19.51
CA ILE A 71 -8.91 -6.90 -19.83
C ILE A 71 -7.96 -8.09 -19.96
N PHE A 72 -7.99 -9.04 -19.01
CA PHE A 72 -7.18 -10.24 -19.06
C PHE A 72 -7.43 -11.03 -20.35
N ARG A 73 -8.68 -11.36 -20.64
CA ARG A 73 -9.06 -12.16 -21.83
C ARG A 73 -8.67 -11.47 -23.13
N LYS A 74 -8.89 -10.17 -23.25
CA LYS A 74 -8.54 -9.39 -24.45
C LYS A 74 -7.02 -9.31 -24.62
N THR A 75 -6.29 -9.01 -23.56
CA THR A 75 -4.82 -8.96 -23.60
C THR A 75 -4.23 -10.31 -23.98
N PHE A 76 -4.73 -11.40 -23.39
CA PHE A 76 -4.30 -12.74 -23.69
C PHE A 76 -4.58 -13.14 -25.15
N HIS A 77 -5.78 -12.82 -25.66
CA HIS A 77 -6.12 -13.04 -27.06
C HIS A 77 -5.19 -12.27 -28.02
N LEU A 78 -4.88 -11.01 -27.72
CA LEU A 78 -3.96 -10.19 -28.51
C LEU A 78 -2.54 -10.76 -28.50
N LEU A 79 -2.06 -11.27 -27.35
CA LEU A 79 -0.76 -11.93 -27.24
C LEU A 79 -0.69 -13.17 -28.11
N VAL A 80 -1.72 -14.02 -28.06
CA VAL A 80 -1.76 -15.25 -28.86
C VAL A 80 -1.83 -14.96 -30.35
N TRP A 81 -2.65 -14.00 -30.76
CA TRP A 81 -2.70 -13.53 -32.14
C TRP A 81 -1.32 -13.04 -32.61
N LYS A 82 -0.65 -12.24 -31.79
CA LYS A 82 0.67 -11.66 -32.11
C LYS A 82 1.79 -12.72 -32.13
N TRP A 83 1.74 -13.72 -31.25
CA TRP A 83 2.82 -14.69 -31.04
C TRP A 83 2.55 -16.05 -31.69
N LYS A 84 1.42 -16.21 -32.38
CA LYS A 84 1.00 -17.43 -33.09
C LYS A 84 1.02 -18.69 -32.21
N VAL A 85 0.64 -18.55 -30.93
CA VAL A 85 0.56 -19.65 -29.97
C VAL A 85 -0.63 -20.58 -30.32
N SER A 86 -0.50 -21.88 -30.09
CA SER A 86 -1.52 -22.86 -30.50
C SER A 86 -2.79 -22.81 -29.63
N SER A 87 -3.93 -23.22 -30.18
CA SER A 87 -5.23 -23.24 -29.48
C SER A 87 -5.33 -24.29 -28.37
N ALA A 88 -4.47 -25.30 -28.36
CA ALA A 88 -4.41 -26.30 -27.29
C ALA A 88 -3.70 -25.75 -26.04
N GLU A 89 -2.66 -24.93 -26.22
CA GLU A 89 -1.99 -24.23 -25.11
C GLU A 89 -2.90 -23.15 -24.51
N LEU A 90 -3.74 -22.48 -25.31
CA LEU A 90 -4.74 -21.51 -24.86
C LEU A 90 -5.73 -22.05 -23.81
N ALA A 91 -6.17 -23.30 -23.97
CA ALA A 91 -7.22 -23.90 -23.13
C ALA A 91 -6.73 -24.16 -21.69
N SER A 92 -5.45 -24.49 -21.51
CA SER A 92 -4.86 -24.62 -20.16
C SER A 92 -4.71 -23.26 -19.46
N PHE A 93 -4.53 -22.17 -20.22
CA PHE A 93 -4.42 -20.82 -19.66
C PHE A 93 -5.75 -20.20 -19.20
N CYS A 94 -6.88 -20.57 -19.82
CA CYS A 94 -8.21 -20.08 -19.42
C CYS A 94 -8.66 -20.57 -18.02
N ILE A 95 -8.07 -21.65 -17.51
CA ILE A 95 -8.30 -22.16 -16.14
C ILE A 95 -7.71 -21.19 -15.08
N LEU A 96 -6.84 -20.27 -15.48
CA LEU A 96 -6.16 -19.33 -14.59
C LEU A 96 -6.95 -18.08 -14.19
N THR A 97 -8.18 -17.90 -14.67
CA THR A 97 -9.02 -16.77 -14.22
C THR A 97 -9.36 -16.84 -12.74
N SER A 98 -9.37 -18.03 -12.12
CA SER A 98 -9.45 -18.20 -10.66
C SER A 98 -8.18 -17.76 -9.93
N LEU A 99 -7.05 -17.63 -10.64
CA LEU A 99 -5.75 -17.17 -10.09
C LEU A 99 -5.57 -15.65 -10.20
N LEU A 100 -6.48 -14.91 -10.87
CA LEU A 100 -6.53 -13.45 -10.76
C LEU A 100 -6.79 -13.00 -9.30
N ALA A 101 -7.36 -13.88 -8.47
CA ALA A 101 -7.51 -13.67 -7.03
C ALA A 101 -6.19 -13.81 -6.24
N ILE A 102 -5.13 -14.37 -6.83
CA ILE A 102 -3.85 -14.57 -6.13
C ILE A 102 -3.12 -13.26 -5.90
N ILE A 103 -3.10 -12.34 -6.88
CA ILE A 103 -2.26 -11.14 -6.81
C ILE A 103 -3.15 -9.91 -6.55
N PRO A 104 -3.10 -9.31 -5.35
CA PRO A 104 -3.86 -8.09 -5.09
C PRO A 104 -3.36 -6.94 -5.96
N SER A 105 -4.28 -6.14 -6.51
CA SER A 105 -4.00 -5.07 -7.49
C SER A 105 -3.00 -4.01 -7.02
N LYS A 106 -2.76 -3.88 -5.70
CA LYS A 106 -1.86 -2.89 -5.09
C LYS A 106 -0.59 -3.50 -4.47
N VAL A 107 -0.30 -4.78 -4.70
CA VAL A 107 0.99 -5.40 -4.32
C VAL A 107 2.10 -4.95 -5.27
N LEU A 108 3.31 -4.70 -4.75
CA LEU A 108 4.44 -4.27 -5.57
C LEU A 108 4.85 -5.34 -6.58
N TYR A 109 4.88 -4.94 -7.84
CA TYR A 109 5.43 -5.74 -8.91
C TYR A 109 6.90 -5.34 -9.09
N PHE A 110 7.82 -6.27 -8.85
CA PHE A 110 9.22 -6.03 -9.15
C PHE A 110 9.62 -6.77 -10.43
N MET A 111 9.56 -6.08 -11.56
CA MET A 111 9.93 -6.69 -12.86
C MET A 111 11.44 -6.91 -13.05
N PHE A 112 12.28 -6.71 -12.02
CA PHE A 112 13.66 -7.14 -12.10
C PHE A 112 13.70 -8.67 -11.94
N LYS A 113 14.23 -9.37 -12.95
CA LYS A 113 14.38 -10.84 -12.96
C LYS A 113 13.07 -11.65 -12.91
N GLY A 114 11.92 -11.01 -13.20
CA GLY A 114 10.63 -11.69 -13.40
C GLY A 114 10.01 -12.31 -12.15
N LEU A 115 10.15 -11.65 -10.98
CA LEU A 115 9.62 -12.12 -9.70
C LEU A 115 8.57 -11.15 -9.14
N ILE A 116 7.42 -11.67 -8.73
CA ILE A 116 6.38 -10.91 -8.05
C ILE A 116 6.55 -11.12 -6.56
N MET A 117 6.56 -10.06 -5.76
CA MET A 117 6.81 -10.18 -4.33
C MET A 117 6.26 -9.00 -3.55
N LYS A 118 5.95 -9.24 -2.28
CA LYS A 118 5.65 -8.16 -1.34
C LYS A 118 6.90 -7.71 -0.63
N VAL A 119 6.98 -6.41 -0.39
CA VAL A 119 8.09 -5.75 0.30
C VAL A 119 7.52 -4.93 1.47
N ASP A 120 8.21 -4.93 2.61
CA ASP A 120 7.84 -4.13 3.77
C ASP A 120 8.34 -2.67 3.67
N ALA A 121 7.93 -1.83 4.62
CA ALA A 121 8.32 -0.42 4.71
C ALA A 121 9.84 -0.18 4.86
N PHE A 122 10.61 -1.22 5.19
CA PHE A 122 12.06 -1.16 5.37
C PHE A 122 12.79 -1.80 4.17
N ASN A 123 12.08 -2.02 3.06
CA ASN A 123 12.56 -2.63 1.84
C ASN A 123 12.97 -4.10 1.97
N ASN A 124 12.46 -4.82 2.97
CA ASN A 124 12.66 -6.26 3.08
C ASN A 124 11.61 -7.04 2.30
N ILE A 125 12.05 -8.01 1.53
CA ILE A 125 11.23 -8.99 0.82
C ILE A 125 10.55 -9.89 1.84
N GLN A 126 9.23 -9.96 1.75
CA GLN A 126 8.46 -10.97 2.44
C GLN A 126 8.55 -12.29 1.66
N ALA A 127 9.51 -13.14 2.04
CA ALA A 127 9.92 -14.30 1.24
C ALA A 127 8.79 -15.28 0.88
N ASP A 128 7.81 -15.49 1.76
CA ASP A 128 6.67 -16.37 1.54
C ASP A 128 5.63 -15.81 0.56
N THR A 129 5.86 -14.63 -0.01
CA THR A 129 5.00 -14.00 -1.02
C THR A 129 5.63 -14.00 -2.42
N VAL A 130 6.85 -14.56 -2.57
CA VAL A 130 7.61 -14.44 -3.82
C VAL A 130 7.13 -15.50 -4.82
N HIS A 131 6.76 -15.05 -6.02
CA HIS A 131 6.30 -15.91 -7.11
C HIS A 131 7.09 -15.63 -8.40
N ARG A 132 7.29 -16.66 -9.21
CA ARG A 132 7.72 -16.54 -10.61
C ARG A 132 6.55 -16.96 -11.49
N GLY A 133 5.95 -15.99 -12.16
CA GLY A 133 4.58 -16.19 -12.67
C GLY A 133 3.65 -16.49 -11.49
N LEU A 134 3.09 -17.69 -11.46
CA LEU A 134 2.14 -18.12 -10.42
C LEU A 134 2.68 -19.21 -9.51
N GLN A 135 3.93 -19.61 -9.71
CA GLN A 135 4.58 -20.61 -8.88
C GLN A 135 5.33 -19.91 -7.74
N PRO A 136 5.12 -20.32 -6.48
CA PRO A 136 5.88 -19.79 -5.36
C PRO A 136 7.37 -20.14 -5.53
N VAL A 137 8.23 -19.25 -5.07
CA VAL A 137 9.69 -19.40 -5.16
C VAL A 137 10.26 -19.66 -3.77
N PRO A 138 11.07 -20.73 -3.58
CA PRO A 138 11.71 -21.01 -2.30
C PRO A 138 12.59 -19.84 -1.81
N VAL A 139 12.60 -19.58 -0.50
CA VAL A 139 13.31 -18.43 0.09
C VAL A 139 14.82 -18.45 -0.18
N GLU A 140 15.42 -19.63 -0.30
CA GLU A 140 16.82 -19.86 -0.65
C GLU A 140 17.13 -19.35 -2.05
N THR A 141 16.21 -19.58 -2.99
CA THR A 141 16.29 -19.06 -4.35
C THR A 141 16.12 -17.55 -4.37
N VAL A 142 15.22 -17.00 -3.55
CA VAL A 142 15.06 -15.54 -3.43
C VAL A 142 16.35 -14.90 -2.90
N LYS A 143 16.92 -15.47 -1.84
CA LYS A 143 18.18 -15.02 -1.23
C LYS A 143 19.35 -15.09 -2.22
N SER A 144 19.45 -16.13 -3.04
CA SER A 144 20.51 -16.22 -4.05
C SER A 144 20.33 -15.20 -5.18
N VAL A 145 19.09 -14.90 -5.56
CA VAL A 145 18.77 -13.93 -6.61
C VAL A 145 19.04 -12.48 -6.16
N TYR A 146 18.78 -12.15 -4.90
CA TYR A 146 18.87 -10.80 -4.34
C TYR A 146 20.06 -10.58 -3.39
N ASN A 147 20.89 -11.60 -3.17
CA ASN A 147 21.96 -11.60 -2.18
C ASN A 147 21.45 -11.25 -0.77
N GLY A 148 20.31 -11.84 -0.41
CA GLY A 148 19.59 -11.57 0.84
C GLY A 148 18.10 -11.31 0.61
N LEU A 149 17.45 -10.74 1.61
CA LEU A 149 16.03 -10.36 1.55
C LEU A 149 15.85 -8.84 1.54
N TYR A 150 16.90 -8.05 1.36
CA TYR A 150 16.82 -6.59 1.34
C TYR A 150 16.95 -6.07 -0.09
N ILE A 151 16.07 -5.14 -0.47
CA ILE A 151 16.12 -4.44 -1.76
C ILE A 151 16.57 -2.99 -1.54
N ALA A 152 17.57 -2.54 -2.28
CA ALA A 152 17.99 -1.15 -2.21
C ALA A 152 16.87 -0.20 -2.67
N SER A 153 16.64 0.90 -1.93
CA SER A 153 15.56 1.85 -2.24
C SER A 153 15.64 2.42 -3.67
N ALA A 154 16.83 2.55 -4.25
CA ALA A 154 17.02 3.03 -5.63
C ALA A 154 16.37 2.08 -6.66
N LEU A 155 16.34 0.77 -6.38
CA LEU A 155 15.67 -0.21 -7.22
C LEU A 155 14.15 -0.11 -7.13
N LEU A 156 13.62 0.25 -5.96
CA LEU A 156 12.17 0.42 -5.73
C LEU A 156 11.63 1.76 -6.26
N ARG A 157 12.44 2.83 -6.18
CA ARG A 157 12.00 4.21 -6.50
C ARG A 157 12.45 4.70 -7.88
N GLY A 158 13.43 4.04 -8.51
CA GLY A 158 14.19 4.63 -9.61
C GLY A 158 15.15 5.72 -9.11
N ASP A 159 16.27 5.90 -9.80
CA ASP A 159 17.23 6.97 -9.51
C ASP A 159 17.03 8.13 -10.51
N ARG A 160 17.04 9.38 -10.02
CA ARG A 160 17.02 10.59 -10.88
C ARG A 160 18.28 10.72 -11.75
N ARG A 161 19.37 10.01 -11.42
CA ARG A 161 20.66 10.05 -12.12
C ARG A 161 20.84 8.96 -13.18
N THR A 162 19.95 7.97 -13.27
CA THR A 162 20.05 6.92 -14.28
C THR A 162 18.72 6.72 -15.00
N GLU A 163 18.74 6.80 -16.34
CA GLU A 163 17.59 6.54 -17.23
C GLU A 163 17.04 5.11 -17.15
N LYS A 164 17.66 4.23 -16.34
CA LYS A 164 17.17 2.86 -16.11
C LYS A 164 16.10 2.84 -15.03
N HIS A 165 14.99 3.51 -15.30
CA HIS A 165 13.75 3.27 -14.58
C HIS A 165 13.28 1.84 -14.87
N HIS A 166 13.06 1.01 -13.84
CA HIS A 166 12.35 -0.27 -13.96
C HIS A 166 10.90 -0.18 -13.47
N MET A 167 10.48 1.03 -13.10
CA MET A 167 9.11 1.40 -12.75
C MET A 167 8.71 2.46 -13.76
N THR A 168 7.84 2.10 -14.69
CA THR A 168 7.32 3.03 -15.70
C THR A 168 5.94 3.44 -15.29
N GLN A 169 5.67 4.75 -15.21
CA GLN A 169 4.38 5.31 -15.61
C GLN A 169 4.37 6.84 -15.64
N VAL A 170 3.53 7.31 -16.55
CA VAL A 170 3.20 8.68 -16.93
C VAL A 170 1.70 8.82 -16.71
N MET A 171 1.24 9.97 -16.22
CA MET A 171 -0.06 10.62 -16.46
C MET A 171 -0.25 11.68 -15.35
N ASP A 172 -0.05 12.97 -15.65
CA ASP A 172 -0.42 14.04 -14.73
C ASP A 172 -1.68 14.79 -15.24
N PHE A 173 -2.50 15.30 -14.32
CA PHE A 173 -3.78 15.99 -14.61
C PHE A 173 -3.61 17.28 -15.44
N PHE A 174 -2.42 17.88 -15.45
CA PHE A 174 -2.11 19.09 -16.20
C PHE A 174 -1.59 18.80 -17.61
N SER A 175 -1.21 17.55 -17.89
CA SER A 175 -0.62 17.15 -19.15
C SER A 175 -1.66 17.06 -20.25
N LEU A 176 -2.92 16.72 -19.97
CA LEU A 176 -3.94 16.64 -21.02
C LEU A 176 -4.28 18.04 -21.62
N PRO A 177 -4.55 19.08 -20.81
CA PRO A 177 -4.74 20.43 -21.35
C PRO A 177 -3.45 21.02 -21.94
N ALA A 178 -2.29 20.78 -21.31
CA ALA A 178 -1.01 21.25 -21.85
C ALA A 178 -0.67 20.60 -23.20
N VAL A 179 -0.91 19.31 -23.35
CA VAL A 179 -0.77 18.57 -24.61
C VAL A 179 -1.78 19.10 -25.63
N TYR A 180 -3.01 19.38 -25.24
CA TYR A 180 -3.98 20.00 -26.14
C TYR A 180 -3.52 21.38 -26.63
N VAL A 181 -2.92 22.20 -25.76
CA VAL A 181 -2.33 23.50 -26.14
C VAL A 181 -1.14 23.31 -27.07
N VAL A 182 -0.21 22.39 -26.76
CA VAL A 182 0.93 22.05 -27.63
C VAL A 182 0.44 21.59 -29.01
N CYS A 183 -0.54 20.69 -29.06
CA CYS A 183 -1.15 20.22 -30.31
C CYS A 183 -1.81 21.35 -31.09
N SER A 184 -2.53 22.25 -30.41
CA SER A 184 -3.20 23.39 -31.03
C SER A 184 -2.20 24.39 -31.63
N VAL A 185 -1.09 24.67 -30.94
CA VAL A 185 -0.01 25.54 -31.43
C VAL A 185 0.69 24.93 -32.63
N ILE A 186 1.02 23.63 -32.56
CA ILE A 186 1.65 22.89 -33.67
C ILE A 186 0.75 22.88 -34.91
N GLU A 187 -0.54 22.61 -34.75
CA GLU A 187 -1.53 22.61 -35.84
C GLU A 187 -1.62 24.00 -36.50
N HIS A 188 -1.63 25.06 -35.71
CA HIS A 188 -1.64 26.43 -36.22
C HIS A 188 -0.36 26.80 -36.98
N PHE A 189 0.81 26.42 -36.46
CA PHE A 189 2.10 26.69 -37.12
C PHE A 189 2.23 25.93 -38.45
N LYS A 190 1.77 24.68 -38.50
CA LYS A 190 1.70 23.90 -39.75
C LYS A 190 0.80 24.56 -40.79
N LYS A 191 -0.42 24.98 -40.41
CA LYS A 191 -1.35 25.66 -41.33
C LYS A 191 -0.82 27.00 -41.85
N SER A 192 0.01 27.68 -41.05
CA SER A 192 0.53 29.00 -41.35
C SER A 192 1.91 28.98 -42.01
N GLY A 193 2.50 27.80 -42.27
CA GLY A 193 3.83 27.65 -42.87
C GLY A 193 4.99 28.13 -42.00
N ILE A 194 4.79 28.18 -40.68
CA ILE A 194 5.83 28.60 -39.72
C ILE A 194 6.72 27.40 -39.40
N ASN A 195 8.04 27.56 -39.51
CA ASN A 195 8.99 26.54 -39.05
C ASN A 195 9.08 26.55 -37.52
N PHE A 196 9.07 25.36 -36.91
CA PHE A 196 9.13 25.20 -35.46
C PHE A 196 9.87 23.93 -35.05
N GLN A 197 10.32 23.90 -33.78
CA GLN A 197 10.82 22.71 -33.10
C GLN A 197 9.82 22.29 -32.00
N PRO A 198 9.28 21.06 -32.03
CA PRO A 198 8.30 20.59 -31.04
C PRO A 198 8.75 20.72 -29.58
N GLU A 199 10.04 20.53 -29.31
CA GLU A 199 10.63 20.58 -27.98
C GLU A 199 10.59 22.00 -27.37
N CYS A 200 10.75 23.03 -28.21
CA CYS A 200 10.65 24.43 -27.78
C CYS A 200 9.20 24.80 -27.42
N ILE A 201 8.23 24.39 -28.26
CA ILE A 201 6.80 24.62 -27.99
C ILE A 201 6.38 23.95 -26.69
N TYR A 202 6.81 22.70 -26.48
CA TYR A 202 6.52 21.98 -25.24
C TYR A 202 7.11 22.71 -24.02
N THR A 203 8.35 23.18 -24.13
CA THR A 203 9.04 23.92 -23.05
C THR A 203 8.34 25.25 -22.74
N ASP A 204 7.91 25.98 -23.77
CA ASP A 204 7.23 27.27 -23.63
C ASP A 204 5.81 27.12 -23.04
N VAL A 205 5.05 26.11 -23.47
CA VAL A 205 3.73 25.82 -22.90
C VAL A 205 3.89 25.47 -21.41
N ARG A 206 4.89 24.67 -21.08
CA ARG A 206 5.21 24.35 -19.68
C ARG A 206 5.59 25.59 -18.87
N GLY A 207 6.43 26.47 -19.42
CA GLY A 207 6.81 27.73 -18.77
C GLY A 207 5.65 28.71 -18.60
N ASN A 208 4.67 28.72 -19.50
CA ASN A 208 3.46 29.55 -19.37
C ASN A 208 2.47 29.00 -18.34
N LEU A 209 2.44 27.70 -18.09
CA LEU A 209 1.71 27.15 -16.93
C LEU A 209 2.29 27.70 -15.63
N ASP A 210 3.60 27.90 -15.53
CA ASP A 210 4.24 28.55 -14.37
C ASP A 210 3.82 30.02 -14.21
N LEU A 211 3.55 30.73 -15.31
CA LEU A 211 3.00 32.09 -15.27
C LEU A 211 1.52 32.10 -14.86
N LEU A 212 0.71 31.15 -15.36
CA LEU A 212 -0.67 30.96 -14.91
C LEU A 212 -0.72 30.77 -13.37
N ARG A 213 0.26 30.05 -12.79
CA ARG A 213 0.41 29.90 -11.33
C ARG A 213 0.58 31.23 -10.59
N GLN A 214 1.19 32.24 -11.22
CA GLN A 214 1.40 33.55 -10.62
C GLN A 214 0.15 34.46 -10.76
N PHE A 215 -0.65 34.27 -11.82
CA PHE A 215 -1.79 35.14 -12.12
C PHE A 215 -3.11 34.74 -11.43
N THR A 216 -3.36 33.46 -11.16
CA THR A 216 -4.68 33.02 -10.65
C THR A 216 -4.94 33.36 -9.18
N LYS A 217 -3.94 33.84 -8.42
CA LYS A 217 -3.99 34.03 -6.95
C LYS A 217 -4.44 32.78 -6.16
N TRP A 218 -4.55 31.62 -6.80
CA TRP A 218 -4.91 30.38 -6.14
C TRP A 218 -3.73 29.91 -5.30
N SER A 219 -3.94 29.74 -4.00
CA SER A 219 -2.98 29.02 -3.18
C SER A 219 -3.10 27.55 -3.55
N PHE A 220 -2.12 27.02 -4.29
CA PHE A 220 -2.06 25.59 -4.62
C PHE A 220 -2.10 24.71 -3.36
N GLN A 221 -1.76 25.23 -2.18
CA GLN A 221 -1.81 24.49 -0.91
C GLN A 221 -3.23 24.32 -0.34
N ARG A 222 -4.24 25.01 -0.89
CA ARG A 222 -5.66 24.93 -0.48
C ARG A 222 -6.48 24.02 -1.41
N VAL A 223 -5.84 22.97 -1.91
CA VAL A 223 -6.45 21.96 -2.79
C VAL A 223 -6.44 20.62 -2.07
N LEU A 224 -7.59 19.95 -2.06
CA LEU A 224 -7.70 18.55 -1.70
C LEU A 224 -7.91 17.72 -2.98
N PHE A 225 -6.96 16.83 -3.29
CA PHE A 225 -7.09 15.89 -4.40
C PHE A 225 -7.37 14.47 -3.91
N VAL A 226 -8.39 13.84 -4.48
CA VAL A 226 -8.85 12.48 -4.13
C VAL A 226 -8.56 11.54 -5.31
N GLY A 227 -7.87 10.43 -5.06
CA GLY A 227 -7.49 9.45 -6.09
C GLY A 227 -7.25 8.06 -5.52
N ASP A 228 -7.13 7.03 -6.38
CA ASP A 228 -6.95 5.63 -5.95
C ASP A 228 -5.50 5.14 -6.12
N HIS A 229 -4.69 5.81 -6.94
CA HIS A 229 -3.29 5.49 -7.16
C HIS A 229 -2.38 6.37 -6.32
N VAL A 230 -1.98 5.86 -5.15
CA VAL A 230 -1.02 6.50 -4.23
C VAL A 230 0.26 7.00 -4.92
N TYR A 231 0.72 6.31 -5.97
CA TYR A 231 1.95 6.65 -6.68
C TYR A 231 1.77 7.70 -7.78
N TYR A 232 0.67 7.68 -8.52
CA TYR A 232 0.48 8.54 -9.69
C TYR A 232 -0.34 9.77 -9.34
N ASP A 233 -1.42 9.55 -8.61
CA ASP A 233 -2.39 10.59 -8.26
C ASP A 233 -1.86 11.46 -7.12
N LEU A 234 -1.30 10.81 -6.09
CA LEU A 234 -1.08 11.48 -4.80
C LEU A 234 0.37 11.87 -4.55
N ALA A 235 1.34 11.12 -5.07
CA ALA A 235 2.75 11.37 -4.79
C ALA A 235 3.21 12.70 -5.37
N ASP A 236 2.86 13.00 -6.62
CA ASP A 236 3.22 14.28 -7.23
C ASP A 236 2.38 15.40 -6.65
N ALA A 237 1.05 15.23 -6.52
CA ALA A 237 0.14 16.15 -5.83
C ALA A 237 0.72 16.62 -4.48
N SER A 238 1.18 15.67 -3.66
CA SER A 238 1.75 15.99 -2.35
C SER A 238 3.17 16.57 -2.43
N ASN A 239 4.09 15.95 -3.18
CA ASN A 239 5.52 16.33 -3.13
C ASN A 239 5.86 17.57 -3.97
N GLN A 240 5.24 17.73 -5.14
CA GLN A 240 5.55 18.81 -6.07
C GLN A 240 4.66 20.03 -5.84
N TRP A 241 3.39 19.81 -5.51
CA TRP A 241 2.38 20.87 -5.46
C TRP A 241 1.95 21.26 -4.04
N GLY A 242 2.28 20.43 -3.03
CA GLY A 242 1.92 20.67 -1.64
C GLY A 242 0.42 20.53 -1.36
N TRP A 243 -0.30 19.75 -2.19
CA TRP A 243 -1.74 19.56 -2.04
C TRP A 243 -2.04 18.64 -0.86
N ALA A 244 -3.19 18.87 -0.21
CA ALA A 244 -3.81 17.85 0.61
C ALA A 244 -4.31 16.74 -0.30
N THR A 245 -4.27 15.50 0.20
CA THR A 245 -4.51 14.31 -0.63
C THR A 245 -5.33 13.29 0.14
N ALA A 246 -6.31 12.68 -0.53
CA ALA A 246 -7.09 11.58 -0.01
C ALA A 246 -6.98 10.35 -0.91
N ALA A 247 -6.64 9.19 -0.34
CA ALA A 247 -6.62 7.94 -1.09
C ALA A 247 -7.95 7.17 -0.95
N VAL A 248 -8.50 6.72 -2.07
CA VAL A 248 -9.58 5.73 -2.11
C VAL A 248 -8.97 4.34 -2.29
N ILE A 249 -9.19 3.44 -1.33
CA ILE A 249 -8.61 2.10 -1.32
C ILE A 249 -9.73 1.08 -1.06
N PRO A 250 -10.40 0.58 -2.11
CA PRO A 250 -11.55 -0.31 -1.96
C PRO A 250 -11.24 -1.56 -1.11
N GLU A 251 -10.03 -2.10 -1.20
CA GLU A 251 -9.60 -3.28 -0.41
C GLU A 251 -9.61 -3.03 1.11
N LEU A 252 -9.61 -1.78 1.56
CA LEU A 252 -9.64 -1.41 2.97
C LEU A 252 -10.92 -1.89 3.67
N GLU A 253 -12.05 -1.92 2.97
CA GLU A 253 -13.32 -2.36 3.54
C GLU A 253 -13.25 -3.81 3.99
N THR A 254 -12.82 -4.71 3.09
CA THR A 254 -12.61 -6.13 3.41
C THR A 254 -11.55 -6.31 4.51
N GLU A 255 -10.48 -5.51 4.50
CA GLU A 255 -9.47 -5.55 5.55
C GLU A 255 -10.02 -5.20 6.93
N ILE A 256 -10.89 -4.18 7.02
CA ILE A 256 -11.57 -3.79 8.26
C ILE A 256 -12.53 -4.88 8.72
N GLU A 257 -13.33 -5.44 7.82
CA GLU A 257 -14.27 -6.52 8.13
C GLU A 257 -13.55 -7.74 8.70
N ILE A 258 -12.47 -8.19 8.05
CA ILE A 258 -11.62 -9.29 8.53
C ILE A 258 -11.02 -8.94 9.89
N SER A 259 -10.48 -7.72 10.02
CA SER A 259 -9.85 -7.25 11.27
C SER A 259 -10.83 -7.15 12.45
N ASN A 260 -12.11 -6.98 12.16
CA ASN A 260 -13.18 -6.92 13.15
C ASN A 260 -13.68 -8.32 13.57
N THR A 261 -13.35 -9.39 12.83
CA THR A 261 -13.75 -10.75 13.20
C THR A 261 -13.17 -11.16 14.55
N GLU A 262 -13.93 -11.92 15.33
CA GLU A 262 -13.48 -12.41 16.64
C GLU A 262 -12.23 -13.30 16.51
N VAL A 263 -12.20 -14.16 15.49
CA VAL A 263 -11.09 -15.07 15.20
C VAL A 263 -9.80 -14.29 14.96
N TYR A 264 -9.81 -13.29 14.09
CA TYR A 264 -8.63 -12.47 13.82
C TYR A 264 -8.16 -11.73 15.07
N ARG A 265 -9.09 -11.06 15.78
CA ARG A 265 -8.78 -10.28 16.99
C ARG A 265 -8.22 -11.17 18.10
N PHE A 266 -8.75 -12.37 18.27
CA PHE A 266 -8.27 -13.33 19.26
C PHE A 266 -6.84 -13.80 18.94
N ASN A 267 -6.58 -14.19 17.69
CA ASN A 267 -5.25 -14.64 17.27
C ASN A 267 -4.22 -13.51 17.31
N LEU A 268 -4.60 -12.29 16.93
CA LEU A 268 -3.74 -11.11 17.02
C LEU A 268 -3.36 -10.79 18.49
N ARG A 269 -4.31 -10.85 19.43
CA ARG A 269 -4.01 -10.65 20.86
C ARG A 269 -3.01 -11.67 21.38
N ARG A 270 -3.20 -12.95 21.02
CA ARG A 270 -2.26 -14.02 21.39
C ARG A 270 -0.88 -13.77 20.80
N LEU A 271 -0.81 -13.35 19.54
CA LEU A 271 0.45 -13.04 18.88
C LEU A 271 1.19 -11.90 19.57
N MET A 272 0.51 -10.78 19.85
CA MET A 272 1.11 -9.63 20.52
C MET A 272 1.61 -9.96 21.93
N LEU A 273 0.82 -10.71 22.71
CA LEU A 273 1.24 -11.17 24.03
C LEU A 273 2.48 -12.07 23.95
N LEU A 274 2.49 -13.00 22.99
CA LEU A 274 3.60 -13.93 22.81
C LEU A 274 4.88 -13.22 22.35
N GLU A 275 4.76 -12.20 21.49
CA GLU A 275 5.89 -11.36 21.09
C GLU A 275 6.47 -10.57 22.27
N ASP A 276 5.62 -10.01 23.13
CA ASP A 276 6.06 -9.34 24.35
C ASP A 276 6.75 -10.30 25.34
N LEU A 277 6.18 -11.48 25.55
CA LEU A 277 6.80 -12.53 26.37
C LEU A 277 8.16 -12.95 25.80
N LEU A 278 8.26 -13.13 24.48
CA LEU A 278 9.53 -13.43 23.84
C LEU A 278 10.54 -12.31 24.05
N LEU A 279 10.17 -11.05 23.83
CA LEU A 279 11.04 -9.89 24.05
C LEU A 279 11.59 -9.82 25.48
N ASN A 280 10.73 -10.04 26.48
CA ASN A 280 11.09 -9.92 27.89
C ASN A 280 11.88 -11.11 28.46
N ASN A 281 11.98 -12.24 27.73
CA ASN A 281 12.57 -13.48 28.23
C ASN A 281 13.72 -14.04 27.37
N GLN A 282 14.26 -13.27 26.41
CA GLN A 282 15.30 -13.76 25.47
C GLN A 282 16.61 -14.22 26.14
N LEU A 283 16.90 -13.72 27.35
CA LEU A 283 18.15 -13.96 28.06
C LEU A 283 18.13 -15.19 28.97
N VAL A 284 17.02 -15.96 29.01
CA VAL A 284 16.92 -17.16 29.85
C VAL A 284 17.88 -18.23 29.34
N VAL A 285 18.76 -18.76 30.19
CA VAL A 285 19.80 -19.74 29.80
C VAL A 285 19.52 -21.18 30.24
N THR A 286 18.51 -21.40 31.08
CA THR A 286 18.18 -22.75 31.57
C THR A 286 17.66 -23.62 30.42
N ALA A 287 17.96 -24.92 30.47
CA ALA A 287 17.51 -25.87 29.44
C ALA A 287 15.98 -25.89 29.32
N GLU A 288 15.27 -25.85 30.46
CA GLU A 288 13.81 -25.77 30.52
C GLU A 288 13.28 -24.47 29.91
N GLY A 289 13.92 -23.33 30.22
CA GLY A 289 13.54 -22.03 29.66
C GLY A 289 13.78 -21.94 28.16
N GLN A 290 14.89 -22.47 27.67
CA GLN A 290 15.19 -22.54 26.24
C GLN A 290 14.19 -23.43 25.48
N ALA A 291 13.76 -24.56 26.07
CA ALA A 291 12.71 -25.39 25.49
C ALA A 291 11.38 -24.63 25.36
N VAL A 292 10.99 -23.85 26.37
CA VAL A 292 9.79 -23.03 26.31
C VAL A 292 9.90 -21.90 25.28
N LEU A 293 11.06 -21.22 25.22
CA LEU A 293 11.28 -20.18 24.21
C LEU A 293 11.15 -20.73 22.79
N GLU A 294 11.61 -21.96 22.57
CA GLU A 294 11.46 -22.64 21.28
C GLU A 294 10.00 -22.96 20.95
N ASP A 295 9.23 -23.44 21.93
CA ASP A 295 7.79 -23.66 21.76
C ASP A 295 7.04 -22.35 21.48
N TRP A 296 7.40 -21.26 22.18
CA TRP A 296 6.84 -19.93 21.94
C TRP A 296 7.20 -19.39 20.55
N ARG A 297 8.41 -19.64 20.03
CA ARG A 297 8.77 -19.26 18.66
C ARG A 297 7.92 -19.99 17.63
N LYS A 298 7.72 -21.31 17.81
CA LYS A 298 6.85 -22.11 16.94
C LYS A 298 5.40 -21.63 16.98
N GLU A 299 4.87 -21.37 18.17
CA GLU A 299 3.51 -20.85 18.33
C GLU A 299 3.37 -19.45 17.71
N ARG A 300 4.37 -18.58 17.86
CA ARG A 300 4.41 -17.26 17.21
C ARG A 300 4.36 -17.39 15.71
N ASP A 301 5.18 -18.25 15.13
CA ASP A 301 5.24 -18.41 13.67
C ASP A 301 3.94 -19.02 13.12
N HIS A 302 3.31 -19.93 13.87
CA HIS A 302 1.97 -20.43 13.57
C HIS A 302 0.90 -19.32 13.62
N LEU A 303 0.87 -18.50 14.66
CA LEU A 303 -0.07 -17.38 14.80
C LEU A 303 0.14 -16.30 13.72
N ARG A 304 1.40 -16.04 13.33
CA ARG A 304 1.73 -15.15 12.20
C ARG A 304 1.15 -15.66 10.89
N LEU A 305 1.20 -16.97 10.65
CA LEU A 305 0.59 -17.56 9.46
C LEU A 305 -0.94 -17.49 9.54
N LEU A 306 -1.54 -17.90 10.67
CA LEU A 306 -2.99 -17.86 10.87
C LEU A 306 -3.57 -16.46 10.66
N THR A 307 -2.92 -15.43 11.20
CA THR A 307 -3.38 -14.03 11.02
C THR A 307 -3.14 -13.50 9.61
N LYS A 308 -2.08 -13.95 8.91
CA LYS A 308 -1.82 -13.57 7.52
C LYS A 308 -2.90 -14.11 6.58
N VAL A 309 -3.20 -15.41 6.67
CA VAL A 309 -4.09 -16.09 5.71
C VAL A 309 -5.57 -15.71 5.86
N CYS A 310 -5.94 -15.00 6.93
CA CYS A 310 -7.27 -14.39 7.06
C CYS A 310 -7.58 -13.37 5.94
N PHE A 311 -6.55 -12.78 5.33
CA PHE A 311 -6.67 -11.86 4.20
C PHE A 311 -6.47 -12.63 2.88
N ASN A 312 -5.49 -12.25 2.08
CA ASN A 312 -5.05 -13.04 0.93
C ASN A 312 -4.12 -14.18 1.40
N GLU A 313 -4.37 -15.42 0.98
CA GLU A 313 -3.57 -16.58 1.37
C GLU A 313 -2.08 -16.43 0.99
N HIS A 314 -1.82 -15.89 -0.21
CA HIS A 314 -0.48 -15.74 -0.75
C HIS A 314 0.23 -14.50 -0.21
N PHE A 315 -0.44 -13.35 -0.19
CA PHE A 315 0.17 -12.04 0.10
C PHE A 315 -0.19 -11.44 1.47
N GLY A 316 -1.19 -11.99 2.16
CA GLY A 316 -1.74 -11.42 3.39
C GLY A 316 -2.36 -10.03 3.17
N SER A 317 -2.43 -9.25 4.24
CA SER A 317 -2.94 -7.86 4.23
C SER A 317 -2.13 -6.95 3.31
N ILE A 318 -2.75 -6.10 2.48
CA ILE A 318 -2.05 -5.12 1.65
C ILE A 318 -1.30 -4.09 2.49
N PHE A 319 -1.73 -3.84 3.74
CA PHE A 319 -1.16 -2.81 4.61
C PHE A 319 -0.01 -3.31 5.50
N ARG A 320 0.17 -4.63 5.63
CA ARG A 320 1.07 -5.20 6.64
C ARG A 320 1.86 -6.41 6.14
N SER A 321 3.16 -6.41 6.40
CA SER A 321 4.07 -7.55 6.23
C SER A 321 4.47 -8.07 7.60
N PHE A 322 3.66 -8.99 8.12
CA PHE A 322 3.75 -9.50 9.50
C PHE A 322 3.74 -8.38 10.55
N HIS A 323 4.88 -8.08 11.18
CA HIS A 323 4.97 -7.02 12.20
C HIS A 323 5.10 -5.63 11.56
N ASN A 324 5.69 -5.54 10.37
CA ASN A 324 6.00 -4.26 9.72
C ASN A 324 4.84 -3.77 8.84
N PRO A 325 4.65 -2.45 8.70
CA PRO A 325 3.86 -1.90 7.61
C PRO A 325 4.40 -2.41 6.27
N SER A 326 3.52 -2.65 5.30
CA SER A 326 3.95 -2.91 3.94
C SER A 326 4.57 -1.65 3.32
N TYR A 327 5.35 -1.80 2.25
CA TYR A 327 5.82 -0.65 1.49
C TYR A 327 4.63 0.18 0.96
N PHE A 328 3.54 -0.45 0.51
CA PHE A 328 2.31 0.28 0.16
C PHE A 328 1.80 1.16 1.32
N SER A 329 1.70 0.62 2.53
CA SER A 329 1.26 1.35 3.72
C SER A 329 2.19 2.53 4.06
N GLN A 330 3.50 2.34 3.94
CA GLN A 330 4.47 3.43 4.12
C GLN A 330 4.24 4.56 3.11
N ARG A 331 4.00 4.22 1.84
CA ARG A 331 3.78 5.21 0.77
C ARG A 331 2.44 5.91 0.92
N LEU A 332 1.42 5.17 1.34
CA LEU A 332 0.13 5.73 1.70
C LEU A 332 0.27 6.77 2.81
N GLY A 333 0.95 6.42 3.91
CA GLY A 333 1.22 7.35 5.01
C GLY A 333 2.05 8.58 4.59
N GLN A 334 2.94 8.41 3.62
CA GLN A 334 3.77 9.49 3.11
C GLN A 334 2.98 10.47 2.23
N TYR A 335 2.09 9.96 1.36
CA TYR A 335 1.52 10.72 0.25
C TYR A 335 0.04 11.02 0.36
N ALA A 336 -0.70 10.26 1.15
CA ALA A 336 -2.11 10.52 1.42
C ALA A 336 -2.23 11.16 2.80
N SER A 337 -2.78 12.38 2.85
CA SER A 337 -3.08 13.07 4.11
C SER A 337 -4.20 12.35 4.85
N MET A 338 -5.15 11.79 4.11
CA MET A 338 -6.19 10.88 4.60
C MET A 338 -6.44 9.74 3.61
N TYR A 339 -7.11 8.68 4.05
CA TYR A 339 -7.52 7.58 3.19
C TYR A 339 -8.79 6.92 3.69
N THR A 340 -9.51 6.28 2.78
CA THR A 340 -10.82 5.69 3.03
C THR A 340 -11.10 4.55 2.04
N SER A 341 -12.07 3.68 2.34
CA SER A 341 -12.48 2.61 1.43
C SER A 341 -13.27 3.12 0.22
N SER A 342 -14.02 4.20 0.40
CA SER A 342 -14.85 4.82 -0.63
C SER A 342 -14.85 6.34 -0.50
N VAL A 343 -14.95 7.04 -1.64
CA VAL A 343 -15.14 8.49 -1.69
C VAL A 343 -16.42 8.92 -0.95
N ASN A 344 -17.46 8.07 -0.93
CA ASN A 344 -18.72 8.37 -0.26
C ASN A 344 -18.55 8.58 1.25
N ASN A 345 -17.56 7.94 1.87
CA ASN A 345 -17.29 8.09 3.30
C ASN A 345 -16.89 9.53 3.66
N LEU A 346 -16.39 10.31 2.70
CA LEU A 346 -16.08 11.73 2.91
C LEU A 346 -17.35 12.56 3.11
N LEU A 347 -18.53 12.10 2.65
CA LEU A 347 -19.81 12.79 2.85
C LEU A 347 -20.24 12.85 4.32
N ALA A 348 -19.69 11.97 5.16
CA ALA A 348 -19.93 12.00 6.60
C ALA A 348 -19.17 13.15 7.30
N LEU A 349 -18.20 13.79 6.62
CA LEU A 349 -17.42 14.89 7.17
C LEU A 349 -18.06 16.24 6.79
N PRO A 350 -18.32 17.12 7.77
CA PRO A 350 -18.68 18.51 7.49
C PRO A 350 -17.62 19.22 6.64
N VAL A 351 -18.04 20.18 5.82
CA VAL A 351 -17.13 20.95 4.95
C VAL A 351 -16.09 21.77 5.72
N ASP A 352 -16.35 22.11 6.98
CA ASP A 352 -15.46 22.83 7.89
C ASP A 352 -14.72 21.90 8.88
N HIS A 353 -14.84 20.58 8.70
CA HIS A 353 -14.24 19.60 9.61
C HIS A 353 -12.71 19.70 9.62
N THR A 354 -12.13 19.48 10.81
CA THR A 354 -10.68 19.31 10.97
C THR A 354 -10.36 17.86 11.29
N CYS A 355 -9.63 17.24 10.37
CA CYS A 355 -9.14 15.87 10.48
C CYS A 355 -7.82 15.85 11.26
N TYR A 356 -7.80 15.20 12.43
CA TYR A 356 -6.57 15.04 13.23
C TYR A 356 -6.00 13.62 13.13
N PRO A 357 -4.67 13.46 12.91
CA PRO A 357 -4.03 12.15 12.92
C PRO A 357 -3.94 11.60 14.35
N ARG A 358 -3.97 10.27 14.48
CA ARG A 358 -3.68 9.61 15.76
C ARG A 358 -2.18 9.56 16.00
N ARG A 359 -1.75 9.88 17.22
CA ARG A 359 -0.35 9.75 17.63
C ARG A 359 0.07 8.28 17.59
N THR A 360 1.09 7.97 16.79
CA THR A 360 1.73 6.65 16.78
C THR A 360 2.96 6.72 17.68
N PRO A 361 3.04 5.89 18.75
CA PRO A 361 4.18 5.96 19.65
C PRO A 361 5.46 5.49 18.95
N LEU A 362 6.57 6.19 19.22
CA LEU A 362 7.90 5.75 18.77
C LEU A 362 8.38 4.57 19.66
N PRO A 363 9.33 3.74 19.20
CA PRO A 363 9.82 2.61 20.00
C PRO A 363 10.43 2.95 21.38
N HIS A 364 10.73 4.23 21.64
CA HIS A 364 11.26 4.73 22.91
C HIS A 364 10.23 5.53 23.73
N GLU A 365 9.00 5.68 23.22
CA GLU A 365 7.85 6.28 23.92
C GLU A 365 7.00 5.20 24.58
#